data_AF-A0A2P2BVE1-F1
#
_entry.id   AF-A0A2P2BVE1-F1
#
_cell.length_a   1.000
_cell.length_b   1.000
_cell.length_c   1.000
_cell.angle_alpha   90.00
_cell.angle_beta   90.00
_cell.angle_gamma   90.00
#
_symmetry.space_group_name_H-M   'P 1'
#
loop_
_entity.id
_entity.type
_entity.pdbx_description
1 polymer ?
#
loop_
_entity_poly.entity_id
_entity_poly.type
_entity_poly.pdbx_seq_one_letter_code
_entity_poly.pdbx_strand_id
1 'polypeptide(L)'
;MYVVFGDEIVDSEELKETIQENSDFIVEKDLTKGTKREDTLAYQISIDIDNLNEIIKEDYDLEEIDSEDLFDEYITLADELAMELEEIMPEDAVMNARAYKWDNTDDAIKVVIAIGHAELGELKVSDVARRLLSQVD
;
A
#
# COMPACT_ATOMS: atom_id res chain seq x y z
N MET A 1 15.09 -6.56 -6.15
CA MET A 1 16.23 -5.86 -5.47
C MET A 1 16.33 -6.47 -4.10
N TYR A 2 17.53 -6.84 -3.63
CA TYR A 2 17.65 -7.45 -2.31
C TYR A 2 17.75 -6.38 -1.21
N VAL A 3 16.96 -6.56 -0.16
CA VAL A 3 16.92 -5.71 1.03
C VAL A 3 17.24 -6.57 2.25
N VAL A 4 18.05 -6.03 3.16
CA VAL A 4 18.37 -6.70 4.43
C VAL A 4 17.20 -6.46 5.40
N PHE A 5 16.61 -7.55 5.90
CA PHE A 5 15.44 -7.52 6.76
C PHE A 5 15.72 -8.33 8.01
N GLY A 6 16.17 -7.67 9.08
CA GLY A 6 16.74 -8.37 10.23
C GLY A 6 17.96 -9.19 9.81
N ASP A 7 17.89 -10.50 10.01
CA ASP A 7 18.92 -11.47 9.59
C ASP A 7 18.63 -12.11 8.21
N GLU A 8 17.52 -11.74 7.56
CA GLU A 8 17.09 -12.28 6.27
C GLU A 8 17.38 -11.34 5.10
N ILE A 9 17.38 -11.91 3.89
CA ILE A 9 17.48 -11.15 2.64
C ILE A 9 16.16 -11.34 1.89
N VAL A 10 15.45 -10.26 1.66
CA VAL A 10 14.16 -10.25 0.94
C VAL A 10 14.38 -9.70 -0.47
N ASP A 11 13.86 -10.39 -1.49
CA ASP A 11 13.84 -9.86 -2.85
C ASP A 11 12.57 -9.02 -3.08
N SER A 12 12.76 -7.77 -3.52
CA SER A 12 11.65 -6.89 -3.86
C SER A 12 10.78 -7.42 -5.01
N GLU A 13 11.33 -8.22 -5.92
CA GLU A 13 10.51 -8.80 -6.99
C GLU A 13 9.63 -9.94 -6.47
N GLU A 14 10.17 -10.82 -5.61
CA GLU A 14 9.39 -11.90 -4.97
C GLU A 14 8.26 -11.32 -4.12
N LEU A 15 8.52 -10.28 -3.33
CA LEU A 15 7.47 -9.68 -2.50
C LEU A 15 6.38 -8.98 -3.33
N LYS A 16 6.77 -8.38 -4.47
CA LYS A 16 5.80 -7.85 -5.43
C LYS A 16 4.89 -8.95 -5.99
N GLU A 17 5.44 -10.11 -6.33
CA GLU A 17 4.66 -11.26 -6.78
C GLU A 17 3.70 -11.71 -5.67
N THR A 18 4.19 -11.83 -4.43
CA THR A 18 3.36 -12.17 -3.26
C THR A 18 2.17 -11.24 -3.08
N ILE A 19 2.35 -9.91 -3.20
CA ILE A 19 1.24 -8.94 -3.09
C ILE A 19 0.19 -9.20 -4.17
N GLN A 20 0.60 -9.33 -5.43
CA GLN A 20 -0.34 -9.49 -6.54
C GLN A 20 -1.04 -10.87 -6.55
N GLU A 21 -0.42 -11.90 -5.98
CA GLU A 21 -1.01 -13.25 -5.91
C GLU A 21 -1.98 -13.42 -4.74
N ASN A 22 -1.85 -12.60 -3.69
CA ASN A 22 -2.59 -12.77 -2.43
C ASN A 22 -3.50 -11.58 -2.09
N SER A 23 -3.67 -10.62 -3.00
CA SER A 23 -4.55 -9.47 -2.80
C SER A 23 -5.09 -8.93 -4.12
N ASP A 24 -6.08 -8.04 -4.02
CA ASP A 24 -6.64 -7.32 -5.16
C ASP A 24 -5.80 -6.10 -5.57
N PHE A 25 -4.63 -5.89 -4.93
CA PHE A 25 -3.74 -4.80 -5.28
C PHE A 25 -2.84 -5.14 -6.47
N ILE A 26 -2.72 -4.17 -7.39
CA ILE A 26 -1.76 -4.18 -8.48
C ILE A 26 -0.52 -3.39 -8.05
N VAL A 27 0.67 -3.94 -8.27
CA VAL A 27 1.93 -3.23 -7.99
C VAL A 27 2.33 -2.41 -9.22
N GLU A 28 2.09 -1.10 -9.15
CA GLU A 28 2.36 -0.14 -10.23
C GLU A 28 3.84 0.15 -10.38
N LYS A 29 4.54 0.33 -9.26
CA LYS A 29 5.93 0.80 -9.24
C LYS A 29 6.67 0.37 -7.99
N ASP A 30 7.87 -0.16 -8.19
CA ASP A 30 8.84 -0.36 -7.11
C ASP A 30 9.48 1.00 -6.73
N LEU A 31 9.25 1.41 -5.48
CA LEU A 31 9.77 2.65 -4.88
C LEU A 31 10.95 2.40 -3.94
N THR A 32 11.42 1.16 -3.80
CA THR A 32 12.47 0.74 -2.86
C THR A 32 13.72 1.61 -2.96
N LYS A 33 14.18 1.91 -4.18
CA LYS A 33 15.34 2.81 -4.39
C LYS A 33 15.08 4.25 -3.90
N GLY A 34 13.83 4.71 -3.95
CA GLY A 34 13.40 6.04 -3.52
C GLY A 34 13.40 6.22 -1.99
N THR A 35 13.40 5.12 -1.23
CA THR A 35 13.53 5.16 0.23
C THR A 35 14.89 5.72 0.67
N LYS A 36 15.92 5.49 -0.16
CA LYS A 36 17.35 5.76 0.14
C LYS A 36 17.85 4.95 1.35
N ARG A 37 17.30 3.76 1.54
CA ARG A 37 17.62 2.82 2.62
C ARG A 37 17.94 1.44 2.04
N GLU A 38 18.78 0.68 2.73
CA GLU A 38 19.13 -0.70 2.37
C GLU A 38 18.29 -1.74 3.14
N ASP A 39 17.46 -1.28 4.08
CA ASP A 39 16.67 -2.04 5.05
C ASP A 39 15.16 -1.70 4.97
N THR A 40 14.69 -1.21 3.82
CA THR A 40 13.28 -0.79 3.64
C THR A 40 12.83 -1.03 2.21
N LEU A 41 11.70 -1.72 2.06
CA LEU A 41 11.00 -1.93 0.80
C LEU A 41 9.89 -0.90 0.67
N ALA A 42 9.54 -0.54 -0.57
CA ALA A 42 8.40 0.33 -0.80
C ALA A 42 7.82 0.14 -2.19
N TYR A 43 6.50 0.26 -2.28
CA TYR A 43 5.76 0.11 -3.53
C TYR A 43 4.69 1.19 -3.65
N GLN A 44 4.44 1.61 -4.88
CA GLN A 44 3.17 2.20 -5.25
C GLN A 44 2.28 1.05 -5.71
N ILE A 45 1.14 0.89 -5.06
CA ILE A 45 0.12 -0.09 -5.42
C ILE A 45 -1.17 0.63 -5.79
N SER A 46 -2.09 -0.07 -6.43
CA SER A 46 -3.41 0.42 -6.77
C SER A 46 -4.47 -0.64 -6.56
N ILE A 47 -5.68 -0.21 -6.21
CA ILE A 47 -6.86 -1.07 -6.14
C ILE A 47 -7.97 -0.44 -6.97
N ASP A 48 -8.63 -1.27 -7.78
CA ASP A 48 -9.72 -0.87 -8.66
C ASP A 48 -10.92 -0.38 -7.83
N ILE A 49 -11.58 0.68 -8.30
CA ILE A 49 -12.79 1.21 -7.67
C ILE A 49 -13.92 0.17 -7.66
N ASP A 50 -14.00 -0.71 -8.67
CA ASP A 50 -14.98 -1.78 -8.68
C ASP A 50 -14.79 -2.74 -7.49
N ASN A 51 -13.56 -3.09 -7.14
CA ASN A 51 -13.27 -3.95 -5.98
C ASN A 51 -13.65 -3.28 -4.66
N LEU A 52 -13.35 -1.98 -4.51
CA LEU A 52 -13.77 -1.21 -3.33
C LEU A 52 -15.29 -1.10 -3.23
N ASN A 53 -15.96 -0.91 -4.37
CA ASN A 53 -17.41 -0.84 -4.45
C ASN A 53 -18.10 -2.15 -4.07
N GLU A 54 -17.51 -3.30 -4.38
CA GLU A 54 -18.05 -4.59 -3.96
C GLU A 54 -18.14 -4.69 -2.44
N ILE A 55 -17.14 -4.16 -1.73
CA ILE A 55 -17.08 -4.16 -0.25
C ILE A 55 -18.04 -3.10 0.32
N ILE A 56 -17.98 -1.85 -0.15
CA ILE A 56 -18.81 -0.76 0.40
C ILE A 56 -20.31 -1.05 0.23
N LYS A 57 -20.71 -1.69 -0.88
CA LYS A 57 -22.11 -2.07 -1.14
C LYS A 57 -22.67 -3.09 -0.15
N GLU A 58 -21.84 -3.77 0.63
CA GLU A 58 -22.31 -4.70 1.66
C GLU A 58 -23.04 -3.96 2.80
N ASP A 59 -22.59 -2.74 3.10
CA ASP A 59 -23.10 -1.94 4.22
C ASP A 59 -23.85 -0.66 3.80
N TYR A 60 -23.63 -0.16 2.57
CA TYR A 60 -24.18 1.11 2.11
C TYR A 60 -24.77 1.04 0.68
N ASP A 61 -25.73 1.90 0.38
CA ASP A 61 -26.20 2.12 -1.00
C ASP A 61 -25.38 3.23 -1.66
N LEU A 62 -24.55 2.89 -2.64
CA LEU A 62 -23.67 3.84 -3.32
C LEU A 62 -24.41 4.97 -4.04
N GLU A 63 -25.67 4.76 -4.42
CA GLU A 63 -26.46 5.82 -5.07
C GLU A 63 -26.92 6.90 -4.07
N GLU A 64 -26.87 6.61 -2.77
CA GLU A 64 -27.30 7.52 -1.70
C GLU A 64 -26.13 8.28 -1.04
N ILE A 65 -24.88 7.86 -1.28
CA ILE A 65 -23.68 8.54 -0.77
C ILE A 65 -23.29 9.65 -1.74
N ASP A 66 -22.94 10.84 -1.22
CA ASP A 66 -22.40 11.88 -2.08
C ASP A 66 -20.97 11.56 -2.52
N SER A 67 -20.53 12.20 -3.61
CA SER A 67 -19.24 11.89 -4.23
C SER A 67 -18.02 12.22 -3.37
N GLU A 68 -18.13 13.17 -2.44
CA GLU A 68 -17.02 13.55 -1.56
C GLU A 68 -16.90 12.52 -0.44
N ASP A 69 -18.02 12.17 0.21
CA ASP A 69 -18.09 11.12 1.22
C ASP A 69 -17.66 9.75 0.65
N LEU A 70 -18.07 9.42 -0.58
CA LEU A 70 -17.66 8.19 -1.25
C LEU A 70 -16.16 8.15 -1.58
N PHE A 71 -15.57 9.29 -1.94
CA PHE A 71 -14.13 9.37 -2.16
C PHE A 71 -13.34 9.18 -0.86
N ASP A 72 -13.78 9.80 0.24
CA ASP A 72 -13.16 9.62 1.54
C ASP A 72 -13.26 8.15 1.98
N GLU A 73 -14.40 7.50 1.75
CA GLU A 73 -14.58 6.07 2.03
C GLU A 73 -13.62 5.21 1.20
N TYR A 74 -13.46 5.48 -0.10
CA TYR A 74 -12.48 4.77 -0.93
C TYR A 74 -11.05 4.92 -0.42
N ILE A 75 -10.66 6.12 0.02
CA ILE A 75 -9.33 6.38 0.59
C ILE A 75 -9.15 5.60 1.88
N THR A 76 -10.14 5.63 2.79
CA THR A 76 -10.09 4.91 4.05
C THR A 76 -10.02 3.40 3.84
N LEU A 77 -10.92 2.84 3.02
CA LEU A 77 -10.96 1.40 2.77
C LEU A 77 -9.69 0.91 2.06
N ALA A 78 -9.17 1.67 1.08
CA ALA A 78 -7.91 1.32 0.42
C ALA A 78 -6.72 1.34 1.40
N ASP A 79 -6.69 2.27 2.37
CA ASP A 79 -5.69 2.30 3.43
C ASP A 79 -5.80 1.07 4.35
N GLU A 80 -7.03 0.70 4.74
CA GLU A 80 -7.29 -0.46 5.60
C GLU A 80 -6.87 -1.76 4.93
N LEU A 81 -7.35 -2.02 3.72
CA LEU A 81 -6.97 -3.20 2.93
C LEU A 81 -5.46 -3.26 2.67
N ALA A 82 -4.83 -2.10 2.42
CA ALA A 82 -3.38 -2.07 2.22
C ALA A 82 -2.62 -2.38 3.51
N MET A 83 -3.13 -2.03 4.69
CA MET A 83 -2.55 -2.41 5.98
C MET A 83 -2.66 -3.91 6.25
N GLU A 84 -3.72 -4.57 5.78
CA GLU A 84 -3.89 -6.04 5.90
C GLU A 84 -2.79 -6.83 5.16
N LEU A 85 -2.12 -6.22 4.17
CA LEU A 85 -0.96 -6.84 3.51
C LEU A 85 0.18 -7.17 4.49
N GLU A 86 0.20 -6.58 5.69
CA GLU A 86 1.16 -6.93 6.75
C GLU A 86 1.12 -8.43 7.10
N GLU A 87 -0.03 -9.10 6.95
CA GLU A 87 -0.19 -10.53 7.22
C GLU A 87 0.57 -11.44 6.25
N ILE A 88 0.88 -10.95 5.05
CA ILE A 88 1.63 -11.70 4.02
C ILE A 88 3.08 -11.21 3.89
N MET A 89 3.49 -10.25 4.72
CA MET A 89 4.88 -9.78 4.78
C MET A 89 5.78 -10.78 5.53
N PRO A 90 7.11 -10.68 5.37
CA PRO A 90 8.06 -11.45 6.17
C PRO A 90 7.83 -11.32 7.68
N GLU A 91 8.24 -12.34 8.46
CA GLU A 91 8.15 -12.28 9.91
C GLU A 91 8.85 -11.03 10.47
N ASP A 92 8.30 -10.50 11.57
CA ASP A 92 8.76 -9.26 12.21
C ASP A 92 8.75 -8.03 11.27
N ALA A 93 7.95 -8.04 10.21
CA ALA A 93 7.69 -6.83 9.43
C ALA A 93 6.86 -5.81 10.22
N VAL A 94 7.16 -4.54 9.99
CA VAL A 94 6.30 -3.41 10.30
C VAL A 94 6.03 -2.62 9.02
N MET A 95 4.78 -2.24 8.83
CA MET A 95 4.33 -1.60 7.60
C MET A 95 3.60 -0.28 7.85
N ASN A 96 3.60 0.59 6.85
CA ASN A 96 2.66 1.71 6.78
C ASN A 96 2.14 1.86 5.35
N ALA A 97 0.83 2.01 5.22
CA ALA A 97 0.14 2.33 3.97
C ALA A 97 -0.43 3.76 3.99
N ARG A 98 -0.47 4.41 2.82
CA ARG A 98 -1.07 5.73 2.60
C ARG A 98 -1.72 5.82 1.22
N ALA A 99 -3.04 5.71 1.17
CA ALA A 99 -3.89 6.07 0.06
C ALA A 99 -3.84 7.60 -0.12
N TYR A 100 -3.70 8.05 -1.37
CA TYR A 100 -3.41 9.47 -1.62
C TYR A 100 -4.07 10.06 -2.86
N LYS A 101 -4.57 9.24 -3.77
CA LYS A 101 -5.12 9.72 -5.04
C LYS A 101 -6.11 8.72 -5.62
N TRP A 102 -7.25 9.21 -6.09
CA TRP A 102 -8.06 8.53 -7.09
C TRP A 102 -7.54 8.88 -8.49
N ASP A 103 -7.00 7.90 -9.19
CA ASP A 103 -6.63 8.05 -10.60
C ASP A 103 -7.83 7.75 -11.50
N ASN A 104 -8.49 8.80 -11.96
CA ASN A 104 -9.65 8.70 -12.86
C ASN A 104 -9.32 8.09 -14.24
N THR A 105 -8.04 7.94 -14.61
CA THR A 105 -7.66 7.30 -15.88
C THR A 105 -7.71 5.79 -15.77
N ASP A 106 -7.17 5.26 -14.68
CA ASP A 106 -7.11 3.84 -14.38
C ASP A 106 -8.31 3.37 -13.53
N ASP A 107 -9.16 4.32 -13.13
CA ASP A 107 -10.26 4.17 -12.19
C ASP A 107 -9.90 3.38 -10.92
N ALA A 108 -8.82 3.82 -10.26
CA ALA A 108 -8.22 3.13 -9.13
C ALA A 108 -7.74 4.09 -8.04
N ILE A 109 -7.77 3.65 -6.78
CA ILE A 109 -7.10 4.34 -5.67
C ILE A 109 -5.63 3.94 -5.66
N LYS A 110 -4.74 4.94 -5.66
CA LYS A 110 -3.29 4.73 -5.51
C LYS A 110 -2.90 4.82 -4.04
N VAL A 111 -2.08 3.87 -3.62
CA VAL A 111 -1.57 3.72 -2.25
C VAL A 111 -0.06 3.60 -2.28
N VAL A 112 0.62 4.24 -1.34
CA VAL A 112 2.05 4.01 -1.07
C VAL A 112 2.16 3.10 0.14
N ILE A 113 2.92 2.01 0.00
CA ILE A 113 3.31 1.16 1.13
C ILE A 113 4.81 1.24 1.37
N ALA A 114 5.20 1.29 2.64
CA ALA A 114 6.58 1.16 3.09
C ALA A 114 6.67 0.03 4.12
N ILE A 115 7.68 -0.83 3.98
CA ILE A 115 7.83 -2.06 4.76
C ILE A 115 9.28 -2.10 5.27
N GLY A 116 9.45 -2.38 6.56
CA GLY A 116 10.76 -2.55 7.19
C GLY A 116 10.70 -3.55 8.34
N HIS A 117 11.86 -4.01 8.80
CA HIS A 117 11.92 -4.92 9.95
C HIS A 117 11.53 -4.19 11.25
N ALA A 118 10.96 -4.89 12.23
CA ALA A 118 10.48 -4.32 13.48
C ALA A 118 11.55 -3.51 14.25
N GLU A 119 12.82 -3.89 14.14
CA GLU A 119 13.95 -3.15 14.70
C GLU A 119 14.10 -1.71 14.13
N LEU A 120 13.65 -1.50 12.89
CA LEU A 120 13.62 -0.17 12.29
C LEU A 120 12.64 0.74 13.04
N GLY A 121 11.50 0.18 13.43
CA GLY A 121 10.40 0.80 14.15
C GLY A 121 9.37 1.52 13.26
N GLU A 122 8.09 1.41 13.63
CA GLU A 122 6.94 1.96 12.90
C GLU A 122 7.06 3.45 12.58
N LEU A 123 7.60 4.26 13.51
CA LEU A 123 7.76 5.70 13.31
C LEU A 123 8.68 6.02 12.12
N LYS A 124 9.71 5.21 11.89
CA LYS A 124 10.62 5.41 10.75
C LYS A 124 9.98 4.95 9.46
N VAL A 125 9.25 3.82 9.48
CA VAL A 125 8.50 3.34 8.30
C VAL A 125 7.43 4.36 7.90
N SER A 126 6.73 4.95 8.87
CA SER A 126 5.76 6.03 8.65
C SER A 126 6.40 7.28 8.04
N ASP A 127 7.61 7.68 8.48
CA ASP A 127 8.35 8.78 7.87
C ASP A 127 8.73 8.47 6.41
N VAL A 128 9.12 7.23 6.12
CA VAL A 128 9.44 6.79 4.74
C VAL A 128 8.19 6.87 3.86
N ALA A 129 7.06 6.28 4.27
CA ALA A 129 5.81 6.34 3.51
C ALA A 129 5.41 7.79 3.21
N ARG A 130 5.43 8.67 4.23
CA ARG A 130 5.13 10.09 4.07
C ARG A 130 6.07 10.81 3.09
N ARG A 131 7.37 10.50 3.11
CA ARG A 131 8.36 11.07 2.19
C ARG A 131 8.25 10.54 0.76
N LEU A 132 7.67 9.36 0.57
CA LEU A 132 7.44 8.78 -0.74
C LEU A 132 6.22 9.41 -1.41
N LEU A 133 5.21 9.85 -0.65
CA LEU A 133 4.07 10.60 -1.19
C LEU A 133 4.52 11.82 -2.03
N SER A 134 5.51 12.59 -1.57
CA SER A 134 6.04 13.73 -2.33
C SER A 134 6.91 13.35 -3.54
N GLN A 135 7.05 12.06 -3.86
CA GLN A 135 7.79 11.55 -5.02
C GLN A 135 6.89 10.86 -6.04
N VAL A 136 5.65 10.52 -5.66
CA VAL A 136 4.65 9.87 -6.51
C VAL A 136 3.51 10.80 -6.92
N ASP A 137 3.36 11.92 -6.22
CA ASP A 137 2.55 13.08 -6.63
C ASP A 137 3.26 13.92 -7.71
#